data_AF-A0A7V4Q7H9-F1
#
_entry.id   AF-A0A7V4Q7H9-F1
#
_cell.length_a   1.000
_cell.length_b   1.000
_cell.length_c   1.000
_cell.angle_alpha   90.00
_cell.angle_beta   90.00
_cell.angle_gamma   90.00
#
_symmetry.space_group_name_H-M   'P 1'
#
loop_
_entity.id
_entity.type
_entity.pdbx_description
1 polymer ?
#
loop_
_entity_poly.entity_id
_entity_poly.type
_entity_poly.pdbx_seq_one_letter_code
_entity_poly.pdbx_strand_id
1 'polypeptide(L)' 'KEELLIDKASLNRIWILRKVLHPMNVVDSMEFLISKLGSTKSNQAFLDSMSK' A
#
# COMPACT_ATOMS: atom_id res chain seq x y z
N LYS A 1 4.33 -17.55 -4.42
CA LYS A 1 3.15 -17.09 -5.20
C LYS A 1 2.27 -16.25 -4.28
N GLU A 2 2.53 -14.96 -4.22
CA GLU A 2 1.78 -14.00 -3.37
C GLU A 2 0.28 -13.99 -3.76
N GLU A 3 0.03 -14.18 -5.05
CA GLU A 3 -1.27 -14.39 -5.72
C GLU A 3 -2.13 -15.56 -5.19
N LEU A 4 -1.58 -16.48 -4.39
CA LEU A 4 -2.35 -17.57 -3.76
C LEU A 4 -2.82 -17.24 -2.34
N LEU A 5 -2.27 -16.18 -1.74
CA LEU A 5 -2.54 -15.77 -0.37
C LEU A 5 -3.28 -14.44 -0.29
N ILE A 6 -3.28 -13.68 -1.39
CA ILE A 6 -3.83 -12.34 -1.48
C ILE A 6 -4.81 -12.31 -2.63
N ASP A 7 -5.99 -11.72 -2.40
CA ASP A 7 -6.98 -11.55 -3.45
C ASP A 7 -6.44 -10.67 -4.60
N LYS A 8 -6.92 -10.90 -5.82
CA LYS A 8 -6.45 -10.16 -7.01
C LYS A 8 -6.61 -8.64 -6.89
N ALA A 9 -7.63 -8.15 -6.19
CA ALA A 9 -7.86 -6.72 -6.06
C ALA A 9 -6.83 -6.08 -5.11
N SER A 10 -6.54 -6.72 -3.98
CA SER A 10 -5.49 -6.30 -3.05
C SER A 10 -4.10 -6.44 -3.67
N LEU A 11 -3.86 -7.49 -4.47
CA LEU A 11 -2.60 -7.68 -5.18
C LEU A 11 -2.30 -6.52 -6.14
N ASN A 12 -3.30 -6.10 -6.94
CA ASN A 12 -3.16 -4.93 -7.81
C ASN A 12 -2.88 -3.64 -7.02
N ARG A 13 -3.51 -3.47 -5.86
CA ARG A 13 -3.27 -2.30 -5.00
C ARG A 13 -1.87 -2.28 -4.39
N ILE A 14 -1.39 -3.43 -3.92
CA ILE A 14 -0.01 -3.57 -3.44
C ILE A 14 1.00 -3.31 -4.57
N TRP A 15 0.68 -3.73 -5.80
CA TRP A 15 1.53 -3.46 -6.96
C TRP A 15 1.62 -1.96 -7.27
N ILE A 16 0.50 -1.23 -7.22
CA ILE A 16 0.48 0.23 -7.39
C ILE A 16 1.27 0.90 -6.27
N LEU A 17 1.06 0.50 -5.01
CA LEU A 17 1.82 1.01 -3.87
C LEU A 17 3.33 0.82 -4.06
N ARG A 18 3.78 -0.38 -4.50
CA ARG A 18 5.20 -0.63 -4.83
C ARG A 18 5.71 0.32 -5.90
N LYS A 19 4.91 0.64 -6.94
CA LYS A 19 5.30 1.57 -7.99
C LYS A 19 5.46 3.00 -7.49
N VAL A 20 4.61 3.44 -6.56
CA VAL A 20 4.70 4.77 -5.93
C VAL A 20 5.93 4.86 -5.01
N LEU A 21 6.24 3.79 -4.28
CA LEU A 21 7.38 3.75 -3.36
C LEU A 21 8.73 3.58 -4.09
N HIS A 22 8.76 2.97 -5.27
CA HIS A 22 10.01 2.70 -6.01
C HIS A 22 10.88 3.94 -6.32
N PRO A 23 10.33 5.09 -6.73
CA PRO A 23 11.12 6.31 -6.95
C PRO A 23 11.45 7.07 -5.66
N MET A 24 10.86 6.72 -4.52
CA MET A 24 11.07 7.42 -3.24
C MET A 24 12.30 6.89 -2.51
N ASN A 25 12.94 7.75 -1.70
CA ASN A 25 13.99 7.29 -0.80
C ASN A 25 13.39 6.43 0.32
N VAL A 26 14.19 5.57 0.94
CA VAL A 26 13.74 4.64 1.99
C VAL A 26 13.13 5.39 3.17
N VAL A 27 13.72 6.53 3.56
CA VAL A 27 13.21 7.37 4.67
C VAL A 27 11.84 7.95 4.31
N ASP A 28 11.73 8.63 3.17
CA ASP A 28 10.47 9.24 2.70
C ASP A 28 9.37 8.20 2.50
N SER A 29 9.72 7.00 2.01
CA SER A 29 8.82 5.88 1.83
C SER A 29 8.23 5.40 3.16
N MET A 30 9.07 5.30 4.19
CA MET A 30 8.63 4.86 5.52
C MET A 30 7.78 5.92 6.21
N GLU A 31 8.13 7.20 6.09
CA GLU A 31 7.30 8.30 6.60
C GLU A 31 5.94 8.36 5.91
N PHE A 32 5.92 8.21 4.58
CA PHE A 32 4.68 8.14 3.81
C PHE A 32 3.78 6.99 4.28
N LEU A 33 4.35 5.79 4.47
CA LEU A 33 3.61 4.63 4.96
C LEU A 33 3.05 4.86 6.36
N ILE A 34 3.86 5.36 7.30
CA ILE A 34 3.42 5.62 8.67
C ILE A 34 2.31 6.68 8.69
N SER A 35 2.45 7.75 7.92
CA SER A 35 1.44 8.81 7.80
C SER A 35 0.10 8.26 7.30
N LYS A 36 0.12 7.45 6.23
CA LYS A 36 -1.10 6.89 5.64
C LYS A 36 -1.72 5.81 6.51
N LEU A 37 -0.92 4.89 7.06
CA LEU A 37 -1.43 3.85 7.95
C LEU A 37 -2.01 4.45 9.22
N GLY A 38 -1.38 5.49 9.80
CA GLY A 38 -1.90 6.21 10.96
C GLY A 38 -3.23 6.90 10.73
N SER A 39 -3.54 7.28 9.48
CA SER A 39 -4.83 7.87 9.10
C SER A 39 -5.97 6.86 8.96
N THR A 40 -5.66 5.55 8.98
CA THR A 40 -6.63 4.47 8.72
C THR A 40 -6.68 3.47 9.87
N LYS A 41 -7.87 2.97 10.21
CA LYS A 41 -8.02 1.98 11.30
C LYS A 41 -7.60 0.56 10.92
N SER A 42 -7.51 0.23 9.64
CA SER A 42 -7.17 -1.13 9.18
C SER A 42 -6.41 -1.10 7.86
N ASN A 43 -5.59 -2.14 7.62
CA ASN A 43 -4.87 -2.31 6.36
C ASN A 43 -5.82 -2.40 5.16
N GLN A 44 -7.01 -2.98 5.35
CA GLN A 44 -8.05 -3.04 4.34
C GLN A 44 -8.52 -1.63 3.96
N ALA A 45 -8.81 -0.78 4.96
CA ALA A 45 -9.22 0.61 4.74
C ALA A 45 -8.14 1.45 4.06
N PHE A 46 -6.86 1.21 4.37
CA PHE A 46 -5.74 1.81 3.67
C PHE A 46 -5.70 1.40 2.19
N LEU A 47 -5.73 0.10 1.91
CA LEU A 47 -5.72 -0.43 0.54
C LEU A 47 -6.94 0.06 -0.25
N ASP A 48 -8.11 0.15 0.39
CA ASP A 48 -9.32 0.71 -0.22
C ASP A 48 -9.21 2.22 -0.50
N SER A 49 -8.55 2.98 0.38
CA SER A 49 -8.32 4.42 0.18
C SER A 49 -7.43 4.74 -1.03
N MET A 50 -6.60 3.81 -1.49
CA MET A 50 -5.76 3.99 -2.67
C MET A 50 -6.54 3.88 -4.00
N SER A 51 -7.81 3.47 -3.97
CA SER A 51 -8.64 3.29 -5.17
C SER A 51 -9.69 4.41 -5.39
N LYS A 52 -9.55 5.54 -4.70
CA LYS A 52 -10.35 6.75 -4.95
C LYS A 52 -9.56 7.79 -5.74
#